data_AF-A0A5D3CJB9-F1
#
_entry.id   AF-A0A5D3CJB9-F1
#
_cell.length_a   1.000
_cell.length_b   1.000
_cell.length_c   1.000
_cell.angle_alpha   90.00
_cell.angle_beta   90.00
_cell.angle_gamma   90.00
#
_symmetry.space_group_name_H-M   'P 1'
#
loop_
_entity.id
_entity.type
_entity.pdbx_description
1 polymer ?
#
loop_
_entity_poly.entity_id
_entity_poly.type
_entity_poly.pdbx_seq_one_letter_code
_entity_poly.pdbx_strand_id
1 'polypeptide(L)'
;MIASGTDISSSFGVAGVGGGLFSRLMATTRPNAAVAFTALAGLAVVAVLFYSASRGRLKSPWSRKKRKHALSPQQWRGLFTPDGKLRDGGIKFLKKVRSGGVDPSIRAEVWPFLLGVYDLSSTQEERDAVRVQKRKEYEKLRKQCQSLLKFGTESIKLDDDEMNCNKEGGTQHVAHGDDSPTLEDVVSARESISCDEKGSNFRYLDGTSGVLLEEDDSSRQMAIADADASALNTESSDSDSSEDPEVSQTFPSSDGREDTDPDFNSKNSSPLVTEVTSKFRNNEDFTTWQRIIRLDAVRANAEWIAYAPSLAEVSDDKARHFAEVVGLKDYDHLESCRIFHAARLVPILEAYALYDPEIGYCQGMSDLLSPIITVITEDHEAFWCFVGFMRKARHNFRLDEVGIRKQLNIVSRIIKFKDSHLYRHLQDLEAEDCFFVYRMVVVLFRRELTFEQTLCLWEVMWADQAAIRAGVGKSAWSRIRQRAPPTEDLLLYAIAASVLQKRKLIIEKYNSMDEIIRECNSMAGQLDVWKLLDDAHDLVVTLHEKIETSFNE
;
A
#
# COMPACT_ATOMS: atom_id res chain seq x y z
N MET A 1 31.41 84.63 6.10
CA MET A 1 32.82 84.71 6.53
C MET A 1 33.07 83.59 7.52
N ILE A 2 34.18 82.85 7.34
CA ILE A 2 35.05 82.22 8.35
C ILE A 2 34.36 81.55 9.58
N ALA A 3 34.43 80.20 9.60
CA ALA A 3 34.95 79.29 10.65
C ALA A 3 34.91 79.72 12.14
N SER A 4 34.81 78.86 13.16
CA SER A 4 34.87 77.38 13.37
C SER A 4 34.47 77.16 14.86
N GLY A 5 34.03 76.04 15.42
CA GLY A 5 33.95 74.61 15.12
C GLY A 5 33.75 73.84 16.45
N THR A 6 33.36 72.55 16.43
CA THR A 6 33.39 71.55 17.55
C THR A 6 32.61 71.85 18.86
N ASP A 7 31.97 70.91 19.59
CA ASP A 7 31.50 69.56 19.23
C ASP A 7 30.36 69.07 20.15
N ILE A 8 29.47 68.30 19.54
CA ILE A 8 28.54 67.24 20.00
C ILE A 8 28.48 66.89 21.51
N SER A 9 27.33 67.11 22.18
CA SER A 9 26.35 66.05 22.58
C SER A 9 25.23 66.54 23.52
N SER A 10 24.00 66.03 23.30
CA SER A 10 22.75 66.33 24.03
C SER A 10 22.55 65.35 25.22
N SER A 11 22.03 65.70 26.41
CA SER A 11 20.76 66.40 26.75
C SER A 11 19.52 65.61 26.26
N PHE A 12 18.47 65.25 27.03
CA PHE A 12 18.02 65.41 28.44
C PHE A 12 17.25 64.10 28.82
N GLY A 13 17.04 63.67 30.07
CA GLY A 13 16.04 64.19 31.05
C GLY A 13 14.66 63.49 30.90
N VAL A 14 13.77 63.28 31.90
CA VAL A 14 13.59 63.80 33.27
C VAL A 14 12.60 62.92 34.10
N ALA A 15 12.75 62.84 35.46
CA ALA A 15 11.77 62.46 36.54
C ALA A 15 11.11 61.04 36.54
N GLY A 16 10.55 60.49 37.64
CA GLY A 16 10.34 60.91 39.05
C GLY A 16 8.89 60.61 39.55
N VAL A 17 8.49 60.53 40.84
CA VAL A 17 9.14 60.58 42.19
C VAL A 17 8.23 59.89 43.25
N GLY A 18 8.78 59.16 44.24
CA GLY A 18 8.14 58.84 45.55
C GLY A 18 7.42 57.48 45.69
N GLY A 19 7.28 56.86 46.88
CA GLY A 19 7.80 57.16 48.23
C GLY A 19 7.10 56.37 49.37
N GLY A 20 7.79 56.07 50.48
CA GLY A 20 7.23 55.51 51.73
C GLY A 20 7.22 53.96 51.85
N LEU A 21 8.21 53.30 52.47
CA LEU A 21 8.42 53.07 53.92
C LEU A 21 7.25 52.43 54.71
N PHE A 22 7.41 51.12 54.98
CA PHE A 22 7.18 50.53 56.31
C PHE A 22 8.46 49.80 56.74
N SER A 23 8.81 49.83 58.02
CA SER A 23 10.09 49.28 58.53
C SER A 23 9.90 48.42 59.79
N ARG A 24 10.97 47.67 60.15
CA ARG A 24 11.10 46.73 61.28
C ARG A 24 10.35 45.39 61.08
N LEU A 25 10.85 44.24 61.50
CA LEU A 25 12.06 43.88 62.29
C LEU A 25 12.55 42.51 61.75
N MET A 26 13.85 42.28 61.51
CA MET A 26 14.76 41.60 62.44
C MET A 26 16.14 41.44 61.78
N ALA A 27 17.21 41.42 62.57
CA ALA A 27 18.57 41.12 62.11
C ALA A 27 18.97 39.67 62.43
N THR A 28 20.01 39.17 61.73
CA THR A 28 20.77 37.91 61.97
C THR A 28 20.03 36.60 61.61
N THR A 29 20.47 35.76 60.67
CA THR A 29 21.70 34.94 60.74
C THR A 29 21.95 34.11 59.45
N ARG A 30 23.23 33.70 59.24
CA ARG A 30 23.77 32.61 58.38
C ARG A 30 23.89 32.80 56.84
N PRO A 31 25.06 32.46 56.23
CA PRO A 31 25.41 32.79 54.83
C PRO A 31 25.14 31.67 53.79
N ASN A 32 24.19 30.75 54.02
CA ASN A 32 24.07 29.53 53.19
C ASN A 32 22.96 29.55 52.11
N ALA A 33 22.13 30.60 52.03
CA ALA A 33 20.99 30.64 51.10
C ALA A 33 21.38 31.03 49.65
N ALA A 34 22.39 31.88 49.46
CA ALA A 34 22.79 32.41 48.14
C ALA A 34 23.40 31.36 47.20
N VAL A 35 24.04 30.33 47.77
CA VAL A 35 24.66 29.23 47.00
C VAL A 35 23.59 28.22 46.50
N ALA A 36 22.47 28.08 47.21
CA ALA A 36 21.41 27.16 46.83
C ALA A 36 20.63 27.64 45.58
N PHE A 37 20.31 28.94 45.48
CA PHE A 37 19.59 29.47 44.33
C PHE A 37 20.46 29.53 43.06
N THR A 38 21.75 29.82 43.19
CA THR A 38 22.70 29.77 42.06
C THR A 38 22.99 28.33 41.61
N ALA A 39 23.06 27.37 42.53
CA ALA A 39 23.16 25.95 42.19
C ALA A 39 21.89 25.40 41.53
N LEU A 40 20.69 25.80 41.99
CA LEU A 40 19.42 25.37 41.37
C LEU A 40 19.16 26.03 40.02
N ALA A 41 19.46 27.32 39.85
CA ALA A 41 19.42 27.96 38.54
C ALA A 41 20.48 27.37 37.60
N GLY A 42 21.69 27.09 38.10
CA GLY A 42 22.74 26.38 37.38
C GLY A 42 22.31 24.98 36.95
N LEU A 43 21.69 24.19 37.83
CA LEU A 43 21.16 22.86 37.51
C LEU A 43 19.97 22.93 36.55
N ALA A 44 19.10 23.94 36.65
CA ALA A 44 17.99 24.12 35.71
C ALA A 44 18.49 24.54 34.32
N VAL A 45 19.46 25.45 34.24
CA VAL A 45 20.10 25.86 32.97
C VAL A 45 20.94 24.72 32.40
N VAL A 46 21.70 23.98 33.20
CA VAL A 46 22.43 22.77 32.76
C VAL A 46 21.45 21.67 32.36
N ALA A 47 20.32 21.48 33.04
CA ALA A 47 19.30 20.52 32.63
C ALA A 47 18.59 20.94 31.34
N VAL A 48 18.30 22.23 31.13
CA VAL A 48 17.71 22.76 29.89
C VAL A 48 18.72 22.72 28.75
N LEU A 49 20.00 23.03 28.99
CA LEU A 49 21.08 22.90 28.00
C LEU A 49 21.39 21.43 27.68
N PHE A 50 21.33 20.51 28.65
CA PHE A 50 21.37 19.08 28.37
C PHE A 50 20.12 18.62 27.61
N TYR A 51 18.91 19.08 27.96
CA TYR A 51 17.67 18.71 27.25
C TYR A 51 17.63 19.25 25.81
N SER A 52 18.19 20.43 25.56
CA SER A 52 18.26 21.02 24.21
C SER A 52 19.41 20.45 23.39
N ALA A 53 20.60 20.25 23.97
CA ALA A 53 21.74 19.65 23.28
C ALA A 53 21.58 18.12 23.04
N SER A 54 20.87 17.40 23.91
CA SER A 54 20.61 15.95 23.74
C SER A 54 19.42 15.59 22.84
N ARG A 55 18.74 16.58 22.24
CA ARG A 55 17.80 16.32 21.13
C ARG A 55 18.48 15.69 19.92
N GLY A 56 19.79 15.85 19.78
CA GLY A 56 20.60 15.01 18.90
C GLY A 56 20.85 13.63 19.51
N ARG A 57 20.22 12.58 18.96
CA ARG A 57 20.49 11.15 19.22
C ARG A 57 19.98 10.57 20.56
N LEU A 58 18.77 10.96 20.98
CA LEU A 58 17.93 10.04 21.76
C LEU A 58 17.63 8.82 20.88
N LYS A 59 18.35 7.71 21.10
CA LYS A 59 18.00 6.40 20.50
C LYS A 59 16.57 6.06 20.88
N SER A 60 15.73 5.84 19.86
CA SER A 60 14.33 5.43 19.98
C SER A 60 14.14 4.40 21.11
N PRO A 61 13.09 4.49 21.96
CA PRO A 61 12.82 3.51 23.02
C PRO A 61 12.71 2.07 22.49
N TRP A 62 12.41 1.95 21.20
CA TRP A 62 12.29 0.71 20.44
C TRP A 62 13.65 0.11 20.09
N SER A 63 14.60 0.93 19.64
CA SER A 63 15.96 0.53 19.25
C SER A 63 16.82 -0.03 20.40
N ARG A 64 16.30 -0.06 21.63
CA ARG A 64 16.94 -0.66 22.82
C ARG A 64 16.44 -2.07 23.13
N LYS A 65 15.42 -2.58 22.43
CA LYS A 65 14.91 -3.95 22.61
C LYS A 65 15.62 -4.90 21.66
N LYS A 66 16.03 -6.06 22.19
CA LYS A 66 16.43 -7.21 21.36
C LYS A 66 15.21 -7.60 20.49
N ARG A 67 15.36 -7.53 19.15
CA ARG A 67 14.30 -7.86 18.19
C ARG A 67 13.69 -9.20 18.55
N LYS A 68 12.35 -9.29 18.54
CA LYS A 68 11.68 -10.59 18.76
C LYS A 68 11.75 -11.39 17.46
N HIS A 69 11.97 -12.69 17.60
CA HIS A 69 11.82 -13.63 16.49
C HIS A 69 10.41 -13.52 15.88
N ALA A 70 10.29 -13.88 14.61
CA ALA A 70 9.02 -13.99 13.89
C ALA A 70 8.03 -14.95 14.59
N LEU A 71 6.75 -14.88 14.20
CA LEU A 71 5.74 -15.87 14.58
C LEU A 71 6.13 -17.21 13.95
N SER A 72 6.57 -18.17 14.77
CA SER A 72 6.95 -19.50 14.26
C SER A 72 5.73 -20.41 14.06
N PRO A 73 5.82 -21.47 13.23
CA PRO A 73 4.71 -22.38 12.98
C PRO A 73 4.18 -23.08 14.25
N GLN A 74 5.08 -23.39 15.19
CA GLN A 74 4.71 -23.95 16.50
C GLN A 74 3.91 -22.94 17.34
N GLN A 75 4.31 -21.65 17.32
CA GLN A 75 3.61 -20.59 18.04
C GLN A 75 2.25 -20.29 17.40
N TRP A 76 2.15 -20.37 16.07
CA TRP A 76 0.91 -20.22 15.32
C TRP A 76 -0.12 -21.29 15.70
N ARG A 77 0.23 -22.58 15.59
CA ARG A 77 -0.66 -23.69 16.00
C ARG A 77 -1.09 -23.58 17.47
N GLY A 78 -0.20 -23.14 18.37
CA GLY A 78 -0.51 -22.92 19.79
C GLY A 78 -1.41 -21.73 20.11
N LEU A 79 -1.83 -20.93 19.12
CA LEU A 79 -2.76 -19.80 19.31
C LEU A 79 -4.24 -20.18 19.12
N PHE A 80 -4.53 -21.38 18.61
CA PHE A 80 -5.89 -21.83 18.33
C PHE A 80 -6.54 -22.61 19.48
N THR A 81 -7.87 -22.54 19.55
CA THR A 81 -8.74 -23.44 20.32
C THR A 81 -9.02 -24.74 19.52
N PRO A 82 -9.59 -25.80 20.14
CA PRO A 82 -9.89 -27.06 19.43
C PRO A 82 -10.85 -26.91 18.24
N ASP A 83 -11.79 -25.96 18.32
CA ASP A 83 -12.71 -25.53 17.25
C ASP A 83 -12.09 -24.57 16.22
N GLY A 84 -10.79 -24.26 16.37
CA GLY A 84 -10.03 -23.47 15.41
C GLY A 84 -10.22 -21.95 15.52
N LYS A 85 -10.73 -21.40 16.63
CA LYS A 85 -10.76 -19.94 16.89
C LYS A 85 -9.42 -19.45 17.43
N LEU A 86 -9.03 -18.20 17.13
CA LEU A 86 -7.85 -17.60 17.77
C LEU A 86 -8.17 -17.22 19.22
N ARG A 87 -7.33 -17.67 20.15
CA ARG A 87 -7.39 -17.30 21.57
C ARG A 87 -7.19 -15.78 21.74
N ASP A 88 -7.78 -15.25 22.81
CA ASP A 88 -7.74 -13.82 23.17
C ASP A 88 -8.21 -12.90 22.02
N GLY A 89 -9.13 -13.35 21.16
CA GLY A 89 -9.61 -12.60 19.99
C GLY A 89 -8.50 -12.25 19.00
N GLY A 90 -7.44 -13.05 18.92
CA GLY A 90 -6.28 -12.77 18.09
C GLY A 90 -5.32 -11.69 18.62
N ILE A 91 -5.57 -11.08 19.79
CA ILE A 91 -4.70 -10.00 20.34
C ILE A 91 -3.24 -10.47 20.49
N LYS A 92 -3.03 -11.69 20.99
CA LYS A 92 -1.68 -12.28 21.16
C LYS A 92 -0.99 -12.55 19.82
N PHE A 93 -1.75 -12.95 18.81
CA PHE A 93 -1.30 -13.14 17.43
C PHE A 93 -0.83 -11.81 16.82
N LEU A 94 -1.69 -10.80 16.75
CA LEU A 94 -1.36 -9.48 16.19
C LEU A 94 -0.18 -8.82 16.92
N LYS A 95 -0.15 -8.92 18.25
CA LYS A 95 0.96 -8.47 19.08
C LYS A 95 2.28 -9.18 18.74
N LYS A 96 2.27 -10.44 18.32
CA LYS A 96 3.48 -11.14 17.91
C LYS A 96 3.96 -10.63 16.55
N VAL A 97 3.08 -10.60 15.54
CA VAL A 97 3.37 -10.09 14.18
C VAL A 97 3.96 -8.69 14.21
N ARG A 98 3.29 -7.72 14.87
CA ARG A 98 3.72 -6.31 15.02
C ARG A 98 5.14 -6.10 15.60
N SER A 99 5.81 -7.14 16.10
CA SER A 99 7.12 -7.02 16.77
C SER A 99 8.20 -8.00 16.32
N GLY A 100 7.93 -8.78 15.28
CA GLY A 100 8.90 -9.75 14.74
C GLY A 100 8.60 -10.25 13.32
N GLY A 101 7.43 -9.93 12.76
CA GLY A 101 6.97 -10.44 11.47
C GLY A 101 6.39 -11.85 11.57
N VAL A 102 6.08 -12.42 10.42
CA VAL A 102 5.61 -13.80 10.23
C VAL A 102 6.76 -14.64 9.67
N ASP A 103 6.88 -15.89 10.11
CA ASP A 103 7.82 -16.85 9.50
C ASP A 103 7.37 -17.18 8.06
N PRO A 104 8.27 -17.20 7.05
CA PRO A 104 7.93 -17.47 5.66
C PRO A 104 7.01 -18.67 5.45
N SER A 105 7.21 -19.75 6.22
CA SER A 105 6.49 -21.03 6.06
C SER A 105 5.00 -21.00 6.41
N ILE A 106 4.53 -19.99 7.15
CA ILE A 106 3.11 -19.84 7.53
C ILE A 106 2.47 -18.55 7.01
N ARG A 107 3.15 -17.78 6.14
CA ARG A 107 2.59 -16.56 5.56
C ARG A 107 1.25 -16.82 4.87
N ALA A 108 1.15 -17.92 4.12
CA ALA A 108 -0.07 -18.31 3.43
C ALA A 108 -1.28 -18.53 4.38
N GLU A 109 -1.06 -19.12 5.54
CA GLU A 109 -2.12 -19.32 6.56
C GLU A 109 -2.47 -18.03 7.31
N VAL A 110 -1.48 -17.16 7.52
CA VAL A 110 -1.57 -15.98 8.40
C VAL A 110 -2.13 -14.75 7.68
N TRP A 111 -1.76 -14.53 6.42
CA TRP A 111 -2.13 -13.34 5.67
C TRP A 111 -3.66 -13.18 5.45
N PRO A 112 -4.44 -14.24 5.18
CA PRO A 112 -5.90 -14.14 5.12
C PRO A 112 -6.56 -13.54 6.38
N PHE A 113 -6.00 -13.75 7.57
CA PHE A 113 -6.47 -13.09 8.79
C PHE A 113 -6.03 -11.62 8.86
N LEU A 114 -4.77 -11.33 8.52
CA LEU A 114 -4.22 -9.95 8.53
C LEU A 114 -4.93 -9.04 7.52
N LEU A 115 -5.29 -9.57 6.36
CA LEU A 115 -5.99 -8.87 5.29
C LEU A 115 -7.52 -8.85 5.48
N GLY A 116 -8.05 -9.61 6.44
CA GLY A 116 -9.48 -9.66 6.74
C GLY A 116 -10.30 -10.36 5.65
N VAL A 117 -9.78 -11.50 5.18
CA VAL A 117 -10.53 -12.55 4.46
C VAL A 117 -11.22 -13.46 5.47
N TYR A 118 -10.51 -13.82 6.55
CA TYR A 118 -11.06 -14.53 7.71
C TYR A 118 -11.17 -13.59 8.91
N ASP A 119 -12.24 -13.73 9.69
CA ASP A 119 -12.38 -13.05 10.97
C ASP A 119 -11.52 -13.70 12.07
N LEU A 120 -11.01 -12.90 13.01
CA LEU A 120 -10.14 -13.40 14.09
C LEU A 120 -10.86 -14.33 15.08
N SER A 121 -12.19 -14.22 15.19
CA SER A 121 -13.03 -15.05 16.06
C SER A 121 -13.67 -16.26 15.36
N SER A 122 -13.36 -16.49 14.08
CA SER A 122 -13.97 -17.56 13.27
C SER A 122 -13.52 -18.97 13.65
N THR A 123 -14.41 -19.96 13.59
CA THR A 123 -14.05 -21.39 13.67
C THR A 123 -13.29 -21.84 12.42
N GLN A 124 -12.74 -23.07 12.44
CA GLN A 124 -12.24 -23.70 11.23
C GLN A 124 -13.36 -23.92 10.19
N GLU A 125 -14.52 -24.45 10.62
CA GLU A 125 -15.67 -24.73 9.75
C GLU A 125 -16.20 -23.47 9.06
N GLU A 126 -16.30 -22.35 9.79
CA GLU A 126 -16.70 -21.05 9.26
C GLU A 126 -15.70 -20.57 8.18
N ARG A 127 -14.39 -20.76 8.38
CA ARG A 127 -13.38 -20.41 7.36
C ARG A 127 -13.46 -21.30 6.13
N ASP A 128 -13.74 -22.59 6.29
CA ASP A 128 -13.85 -23.51 5.17
C ASP A 128 -15.11 -23.22 4.34
N ALA A 129 -16.23 -22.87 4.99
CA ALA A 129 -17.42 -22.35 4.33
C ALA A 129 -17.15 -21.02 3.60
N VAL A 130 -16.45 -20.07 4.24
CA VAL A 130 -16.01 -18.81 3.62
C VAL A 130 -15.13 -19.08 2.40
N ARG A 131 -14.16 -20.00 2.47
CA ARG A 131 -13.28 -20.33 1.32
C ARG A 131 -14.07 -20.87 0.13
N VAL A 132 -15.02 -21.78 0.36
CA VAL A 132 -15.89 -22.33 -0.70
C VAL A 132 -16.77 -21.24 -1.33
N GLN A 133 -17.36 -20.36 -0.52
CA GLN A 133 -18.18 -19.25 -1.02
C GLN A 133 -17.33 -18.25 -1.82
N LYS A 134 -16.17 -17.88 -1.27
CA LYS A 134 -15.23 -16.92 -1.89
C LYS A 134 -14.64 -17.44 -3.19
N ARG A 135 -14.42 -18.76 -3.33
CA ARG A 135 -14.06 -19.41 -4.59
C ARG A 135 -15.14 -19.21 -5.66
N LYS A 136 -16.41 -19.51 -5.34
CA LYS A 136 -17.56 -19.34 -6.26
C LYS A 136 -17.74 -17.89 -6.72
N GLU A 137 -17.56 -16.92 -5.82
CA GLU A 137 -17.62 -15.49 -6.15
C GLU A 137 -16.50 -15.07 -7.11
N TYR A 138 -15.26 -15.52 -6.89
CA TYR A 138 -14.14 -15.27 -7.80
C TYR A 138 -14.36 -15.92 -9.18
N GLU A 139 -14.83 -17.17 -9.22
CA GLU A 139 -15.16 -17.87 -10.47
C GLU A 139 -16.26 -17.15 -11.27
N LYS A 140 -17.23 -16.52 -10.59
CA LYS A 140 -18.25 -15.67 -11.23
C LYS A 140 -17.62 -14.45 -11.89
N LEU A 141 -16.73 -13.73 -11.18
CA LEU A 141 -15.99 -12.58 -11.74
C LEU A 141 -15.14 -13.01 -12.94
N ARG A 142 -14.40 -14.13 -12.85
CA ARG A 142 -13.60 -14.67 -13.96
C ARG A 142 -14.44 -14.98 -15.20
N LYS A 143 -15.64 -15.56 -15.04
CA LYS A 143 -16.59 -15.78 -16.15
C LYS A 143 -17.09 -14.47 -16.75
N GLN A 144 -17.28 -13.42 -15.93
CA GLN A 144 -17.64 -12.09 -16.42
C GLN A 144 -16.50 -11.47 -17.25
N CYS A 145 -15.26 -11.48 -16.77
CA CYS A 145 -14.08 -11.04 -17.56
C CYS A 145 -14.01 -11.74 -18.94
N GLN A 146 -14.20 -13.07 -18.95
CA GLN A 146 -14.20 -13.89 -20.17
C GLN A 146 -15.37 -13.58 -21.11
N SER A 147 -16.53 -13.14 -20.60
CA SER A 147 -17.65 -12.72 -21.43
C SER A 147 -17.39 -11.38 -22.12
N LEU A 148 -16.87 -10.38 -21.40
CA LEU A 148 -16.52 -9.06 -21.97
C LEU A 148 -15.45 -9.18 -23.07
N LEU A 149 -14.45 -10.05 -22.85
CA LEU A 149 -13.46 -10.43 -23.87
C LEU A 149 -14.07 -10.90 -25.19
N LYS A 150 -15.14 -11.70 -25.16
CA LYS A 150 -15.82 -12.20 -26.37
C LYS A 150 -16.58 -11.08 -27.06
N PHE A 151 -17.40 -10.32 -26.32
CA PHE A 151 -18.18 -9.22 -26.87
C PHE A 151 -17.29 -8.14 -27.51
N GLY A 152 -16.18 -7.74 -26.87
CA GLY A 152 -15.23 -6.79 -27.45
C GLY A 152 -14.50 -7.31 -28.70
N THR A 153 -14.35 -8.63 -28.85
CA THR A 153 -13.75 -9.23 -30.05
C THR A 153 -14.77 -9.38 -31.19
N GLU A 154 -16.04 -9.55 -30.85
CA GLU A 154 -17.15 -9.64 -31.83
C GLU A 154 -17.56 -8.26 -32.36
N SER A 155 -17.55 -7.21 -31.54
CA SER A 155 -17.83 -5.85 -31.99
C SER A 155 -16.78 -5.32 -32.99
N ILE A 156 -15.49 -5.53 -32.71
CA ILE A 156 -14.40 -5.08 -33.59
C ILE A 156 -14.49 -5.72 -34.99
N LYS A 157 -14.92 -6.99 -35.07
CA LYS A 157 -15.09 -7.67 -36.36
C LYS A 157 -16.23 -7.09 -37.21
N LEU A 158 -17.30 -6.61 -36.57
CA LEU A 158 -18.42 -6.00 -37.29
C LEU A 158 -18.03 -4.63 -37.86
N ASP A 159 -17.23 -3.85 -37.15
CA ASP A 159 -16.69 -2.56 -37.63
C ASP A 159 -15.72 -2.75 -38.81
N ASP A 160 -14.89 -3.81 -38.80
CA ASP A 160 -14.00 -4.17 -39.92
C ASP A 160 -14.79 -4.65 -41.17
N ASP A 161 -15.89 -5.40 -40.99
CA ASP A 161 -16.72 -5.92 -42.10
C ASP A 161 -17.63 -4.85 -42.72
N GLU A 162 -18.11 -3.84 -41.97
CA GLU A 162 -18.91 -2.72 -42.53
C GLU A 162 -18.10 -1.79 -43.44
N MET A 163 -16.77 -1.73 -43.30
CA MET A 163 -15.90 -0.85 -44.09
C MET A 163 -15.44 -1.45 -45.44
N ASN A 164 -15.94 -2.64 -45.84
CA ASN A 164 -15.51 -3.32 -47.07
C ASN A 164 -16.63 -3.74 -48.04
N CYS A 165 -17.78 -3.04 -48.02
CA CYS A 165 -18.85 -3.27 -49.00
C CYS A 165 -19.27 -1.99 -49.77
N ASN A 166 -18.33 -1.39 -50.51
CA ASN A 166 -18.64 -0.48 -51.64
C ASN A 166 -17.44 -0.25 -52.60
N LYS A 167 -17.34 -1.05 -53.68
CA LYS A 167 -16.94 -0.63 -55.06
C LYS A 167 -16.72 -1.84 -55.99
N GLU A 168 -17.71 -2.12 -56.84
CA GLU A 168 -17.45 -2.71 -58.16
C GLU A 168 -17.42 -1.58 -59.21
N GLY A 169 -16.48 -1.66 -60.17
CA GLY A 169 -16.55 -0.89 -61.42
C GLY A 169 -15.26 -0.21 -61.91
N GLY A 170 -14.59 -0.85 -62.89
CA GLY A 170 -13.96 -0.11 -64.01
C GLY A 170 -12.44 0.11 -64.05
N THR A 171 -11.73 -0.84 -64.69
CA THR A 171 -10.71 -0.59 -65.74
C THR A 171 -9.37 0.14 -65.43
N GLN A 172 -8.30 -0.67 -65.34
CA GLN A 172 -6.93 -0.52 -65.87
C GLN A 172 -6.12 0.81 -65.84
N HIS A 173 -4.86 0.68 -65.36
CA HIS A 173 -3.56 0.94 -66.06
C HIS A 173 -2.54 1.94 -65.41
N VAL A 174 -1.27 1.49 -65.39
CA VAL A 174 0.02 2.21 -65.16
C VAL A 174 0.40 2.61 -63.71
N ALA A 175 1.71 2.69 -63.47
CA ALA A 175 2.42 2.71 -62.19
C ALA A 175 3.06 4.08 -61.83
N HIS A 176 3.87 4.06 -60.76
CA HIS A 176 4.83 5.05 -60.22
C HIS A 176 4.38 6.02 -59.12
N GLY A 177 5.25 6.14 -58.11
CA GLY A 177 5.61 7.42 -57.50
C GLY A 177 5.11 7.66 -56.08
N ASP A 178 6.04 8.11 -55.22
CA ASP A 178 5.80 8.74 -53.92
C ASP A 178 4.64 9.75 -53.93
N ASP A 179 3.85 9.80 -52.85
CA ASP A 179 4.11 10.79 -51.79
C ASP A 179 3.16 10.63 -50.58
N SER A 180 3.66 10.98 -49.40
CA SER A 180 2.84 11.18 -48.20
C SER A 180 2.30 12.61 -48.18
N PRO A 181 1.10 12.83 -47.61
CA PRO A 181 1.07 13.79 -46.51
C PRO A 181 0.19 13.38 -45.34
N THR A 182 0.84 13.26 -44.18
CA THR A 182 0.46 13.87 -42.90
C THR A 182 -0.99 14.34 -42.70
N LEU A 183 -1.64 13.82 -41.66
CA LEU A 183 -2.35 14.67 -40.72
C LEU A 183 -1.89 14.34 -39.29
N GLU A 184 -1.55 15.37 -38.53
CA GLU A 184 -1.19 15.27 -37.12
C GLU A 184 -2.47 15.11 -36.29
N ASP A 185 -2.40 14.36 -35.19
CA ASP A 185 -3.29 14.64 -34.06
C ASP A 185 -2.56 14.45 -32.72
N VAL A 186 -2.88 15.32 -31.77
CA VAL A 186 -1.99 15.69 -30.68
C VAL A 186 -2.41 15.05 -29.35
N VAL A 187 -1.56 14.18 -28.78
CA VAL A 187 -1.50 13.99 -27.32
C VAL A 187 -0.04 13.87 -26.82
N SER A 188 0.47 15.00 -26.36
CA SER A 188 1.61 15.13 -25.43
C SER A 188 1.04 15.25 -24.00
N ALA A 189 1.64 14.77 -22.91
CA ALA A 189 2.74 13.83 -22.69
C ALA A 189 2.72 13.38 -21.20
N ARG A 190 3.45 12.31 -20.86
CA ARG A 190 4.29 12.27 -19.65
C ARG A 190 5.35 11.16 -19.73
N GLU A 191 6.45 11.56 -20.36
CA GLU A 191 7.84 11.12 -20.23
C GLU A 191 8.15 9.78 -19.53
N SER A 192 8.73 8.87 -20.31
CA SER A 192 9.49 7.73 -19.82
C SER A 192 10.99 8.07 -19.81
N ILE A 193 11.66 7.95 -18.67
CA ILE A 193 13.13 7.97 -18.63
C ILE A 193 13.62 6.56 -18.97
N SER A 194 14.02 6.37 -20.23
CA SER A 194 14.81 5.21 -20.67
C SER A 194 16.29 5.56 -20.61
N CYS A 195 17.14 4.63 -20.18
CA CYS A 195 18.59 4.73 -20.35
C CYS A 195 19.12 3.40 -20.91
N ASP A 196 19.56 3.44 -22.16
CA ASP A 196 20.45 2.43 -22.74
C ASP A 196 21.84 2.50 -22.09
N GLU A 197 22.49 1.35 -21.90
CA GLU A 197 23.94 1.23 -22.11
C GLU A 197 24.27 -0.09 -22.82
N LYS A 198 25.14 -0.04 -23.83
CA LYS A 198 25.46 -1.18 -24.70
C LYS A 198 26.95 -1.28 -25.02
N GLY A 199 27.62 -2.28 -24.42
CA GLY A 199 28.89 -2.87 -24.89
C GLY A 199 30.19 -2.20 -24.40
N SER A 200 31.26 -2.94 -24.09
CA SER A 200 31.78 -4.01 -24.95
C SER A 200 32.91 -4.89 -24.32
N ASN A 201 32.92 -6.17 -24.74
CA ASN A 201 34.05 -7.08 -25.00
C ASN A 201 35.24 -7.28 -24.00
N PHE A 202 35.41 -8.54 -23.57
CA PHE A 202 36.66 -9.28 -23.82
C PHE A 202 36.43 -10.79 -24.05
N ARG A 203 37.44 -11.54 -24.53
CA ARG A 203 37.30 -12.83 -25.24
C ARG A 203 38.05 -14.03 -24.61
N TYR A 204 37.45 -15.22 -24.76
CA TYR A 204 37.97 -16.60 -24.92
C TYR A 204 39.10 -17.19 -24.04
N LEU A 205 38.83 -18.41 -23.53
CA LEU A 205 39.50 -19.72 -23.80
C LEU A 205 38.77 -20.78 -22.92
N ASP A 206 38.03 -21.76 -23.48
CA ASP A 206 38.42 -23.09 -23.99
C ASP A 206 38.95 -24.09 -22.91
N GLY A 207 38.49 -25.36 -22.93
CA GLY A 207 38.86 -26.35 -21.89
C GLY A 207 38.00 -27.63 -21.65
N THR A 208 37.58 -28.36 -22.70
CA THR A 208 37.67 -29.85 -22.83
C THR A 208 37.23 -30.85 -21.72
N SER A 209 36.29 -31.75 -22.10
CA SER A 209 36.12 -33.20 -21.74
C SER A 209 35.48 -33.72 -20.43
N GLY A 210 34.72 -34.83 -20.58
CA GLY A 210 34.37 -35.83 -19.55
C GLY A 210 32.86 -36.16 -19.45
N VAL A 211 32.22 -37.05 -20.23
CA VAL A 211 32.34 -38.53 -20.41
C VAL A 211 31.52 -39.38 -19.40
N LEU A 212 30.40 -39.92 -19.92
CA LEU A 212 29.75 -41.24 -19.70
C LEU A 212 29.08 -41.70 -18.37
N LEU A 213 28.06 -42.54 -18.63
CA LEU A 213 27.30 -43.52 -17.82
C LEU A 213 26.04 -42.99 -17.11
N GLU A 214 24.80 -43.31 -17.48
CA GLU A 214 24.07 -44.57 -17.82
C GLU A 214 23.03 -44.88 -16.72
N GLU A 215 21.80 -45.13 -17.18
CA GLU A 215 20.78 -46.12 -16.73
C GLU A 215 20.41 -46.20 -15.23
N ASP A 216 19.14 -46.27 -14.85
CA ASP A 216 18.15 -47.24 -15.33
C ASP A 216 16.67 -46.79 -15.11
N ASP A 217 15.74 -47.46 -15.78
CA ASP A 217 14.28 -47.29 -15.77
C ASP A 217 13.60 -48.16 -14.70
N SER A 218 12.39 -47.79 -14.23
CA SER A 218 11.38 -48.73 -13.74
C SER A 218 10.02 -48.07 -13.51
N SER A 219 9.21 -48.04 -14.56
CA SER A 219 7.77 -47.84 -14.49
C SER A 219 7.04 -48.98 -13.75
N ARG A 220 6.03 -48.69 -12.91
CA ARG A 220 4.94 -49.64 -12.59
C ARG A 220 3.56 -48.99 -12.53
N GLN A 221 2.63 -49.61 -13.25
CA GLN A 221 1.24 -49.23 -13.53
C GLN A 221 0.27 -50.16 -12.75
N MET A 222 -1.03 -49.79 -12.72
CA MET A 222 -2.22 -50.61 -12.38
C MET A 222 -2.55 -50.81 -10.89
N ALA A 223 -3.80 -51.03 -10.46
CA ALA A 223 -5.14 -50.64 -10.97
C ALA A 223 -6.24 -51.03 -9.95
N ILE A 224 -7.33 -50.24 -9.91
CA ILE A 224 -8.76 -50.61 -9.74
C ILE A 224 -9.15 -51.80 -8.84
N ALA A 225 -10.03 -51.56 -7.85
CA ALA A 225 -11.24 -52.38 -7.59
C ALA A 225 -12.24 -51.66 -6.65
N ASP A 226 -13.53 -51.64 -7.05
CA ASP A 226 -14.69 -51.20 -6.25
C ASP A 226 -15.30 -52.35 -5.41
N ALA A 227 -16.05 -51.99 -4.35
CA ALA A 227 -17.30 -52.58 -3.84
C ALA A 227 -17.54 -52.04 -2.41
N ASP A 228 -18.59 -51.30 -2.02
CA ASP A 228 -20.04 -51.23 -2.30
C ASP A 228 -20.91 -51.95 -1.23
N ALA A 229 -22.13 -51.42 -1.01
CA ALA A 229 -23.23 -51.92 -0.14
C ALA A 229 -23.01 -51.90 1.41
N SER A 230 -23.99 -51.58 2.26
CA SER A 230 -25.41 -51.22 2.07
C SER A 230 -26.06 -50.59 3.33
N ALA A 231 -27.14 -49.80 3.13
CA ALA A 231 -28.47 -49.83 3.78
C ALA A 231 -28.64 -49.82 5.33
N LEU A 232 -29.74 -49.35 5.96
CA LEU A 232 -30.93 -48.54 5.61
C LEU A 232 -31.67 -48.16 6.94
N ASN A 233 -32.78 -47.41 6.82
CA ASN A 233 -33.84 -47.09 7.82
C ASN A 233 -33.56 -45.83 8.69
N THR A 234 -34.41 -44.80 8.83
CA THR A 234 -35.86 -44.48 8.58
C THR A 234 -36.71 -44.43 9.85
N GLU A 235 -36.93 -43.21 10.37
CA GLU A 235 -38.10 -42.73 11.16
C GLU A 235 -37.84 -41.27 11.57
N SER A 236 -38.65 -40.21 11.33
CA SER A 236 -40.10 -39.93 11.24
C SER A 236 -40.78 -39.50 12.56
N SER A 237 -41.10 -38.21 12.70
CA SER A 237 -42.42 -37.67 13.12
C SER A 237 -42.40 -36.15 13.33
N ASP A 238 -43.51 -35.52 12.96
CA ASP A 238 -43.80 -34.08 13.07
C ASP A 238 -44.44 -33.69 14.41
N SER A 239 -44.46 -32.40 14.76
CA SER A 239 -45.68 -31.69 15.24
C SER A 239 -45.47 -30.18 15.51
N ASP A 240 -46.51 -29.43 15.21
CA ASP A 240 -46.69 -27.97 15.22
C ASP A 240 -46.46 -27.23 16.56
N SER A 241 -46.13 -25.93 16.46
CA SER A 241 -47.06 -24.87 16.89
C SER A 241 -46.70 -23.49 16.31
N SER A 242 -47.73 -22.77 15.88
CA SER A 242 -47.70 -21.37 15.41
C SER A 242 -47.59 -20.35 16.54
N GLU A 243 -47.14 -19.12 16.24
CA GLU A 243 -47.82 -17.87 16.61
C GLU A 243 -47.19 -16.64 15.89
N ASP A 244 -48.02 -15.88 15.18
CA ASP A 244 -47.77 -14.54 14.61
C ASP A 244 -48.89 -13.63 15.15
N PRO A 245 -48.68 -12.31 15.39
CA PRO A 245 -49.25 -11.36 14.44
C PRO A 245 -48.50 -10.02 14.22
N GLU A 246 -48.50 -9.62 12.94
CA GLU A 246 -48.71 -8.27 12.35
C GLU A 246 -48.37 -6.94 13.08
N VAL A 247 -47.66 -6.07 12.32
CA VAL A 247 -47.90 -4.61 12.12
C VAL A 247 -47.62 -3.68 13.33
N SER A 248 -46.63 -2.78 13.25
CA SER A 248 -46.82 -1.43 12.66
C SER A 248 -45.51 -0.68 12.38
N GLN A 249 -45.52 0.18 11.34
CA GLN A 249 -44.49 1.21 11.09
C GLN A 249 -44.71 2.45 11.99
N THR A 250 -43.66 3.12 12.45
CA THR A 250 -43.49 4.59 12.23
C THR A 250 -42.08 5.09 12.60
N PHE A 251 -41.51 5.94 11.74
CA PHE A 251 -40.44 6.88 12.13
C PHE A 251 -41.09 8.22 12.50
N PRO A 252 -40.54 8.99 13.47
CA PRO A 252 -40.97 10.36 13.71
C PRO A 252 -40.29 11.33 12.73
N SER A 253 -41.09 11.95 11.86
CA SER A 253 -40.69 13.13 11.10
C SER A 253 -40.65 14.38 11.99
N SER A 254 -39.80 15.35 11.63
CA SER A 254 -39.99 16.75 12.02
C SER A 254 -40.06 17.59 10.75
N ASP A 255 -41.08 18.43 10.67
CA ASP A 255 -41.21 19.51 9.69
C ASP A 255 -39.99 20.47 9.77
N GLY A 256 -39.63 21.25 8.76
CA GLY A 256 -40.28 21.51 7.47
C GLY A 256 -40.19 23.01 7.12
N ARG A 257 -39.98 23.35 5.84
CA ARG A 257 -40.26 24.67 5.22
C ARG A 257 -40.03 24.67 3.70
N GLU A 258 -41.13 24.94 3.01
CA GLU A 258 -41.33 25.65 1.72
C GLU A 258 -40.23 26.69 1.38
N ASP A 259 -39.98 27.12 0.14
CA ASP A 259 -40.50 26.76 -1.21
C ASP A 259 -39.59 27.44 -2.27
N THR A 260 -39.73 27.07 -3.55
CA THR A 260 -39.68 27.92 -4.78
C THR A 260 -38.95 27.24 -5.95
N ASP A 261 -39.73 26.76 -6.93
CA ASP A 261 -39.30 26.51 -8.32
C ASP A 261 -39.52 27.78 -9.18
N PRO A 262 -38.85 27.93 -10.35
CA PRO A 262 -39.57 27.64 -11.59
C PRO A 262 -38.75 26.98 -12.73
N ASP A 263 -39.43 26.06 -13.43
CA ASP A 263 -39.26 25.55 -14.81
C ASP A 263 -38.08 26.05 -15.69
N PHE A 264 -37.39 25.11 -16.36
CA PHE A 264 -37.60 24.86 -17.80
C PHE A 264 -36.91 23.59 -18.37
N ASN A 265 -37.59 22.97 -19.34
CA ASN A 265 -37.11 22.00 -20.36
C ASN A 265 -36.65 20.58 -19.98
N SER A 266 -37.64 19.68 -20.07
CA SER A 266 -37.57 18.29 -20.56
C SER A 266 -36.37 17.94 -21.48
N LYS A 267 -35.64 16.89 -21.09
CA LYS A 267 -35.14 15.86 -22.01
C LYS A 267 -35.36 14.47 -21.40
N ASN A 268 -36.20 13.66 -22.05
CA ASN A 268 -36.35 12.25 -21.72
C ASN A 268 -35.04 11.48 -22.01
N SER A 269 -34.28 11.12 -20.98
CA SER A 269 -33.28 10.05 -21.09
C SER A 269 -33.92 8.73 -20.69
N SER A 270 -34.33 7.94 -21.69
CA SER A 270 -34.87 6.58 -21.46
C SER A 270 -33.85 5.73 -20.69
N PRO A 271 -34.25 4.95 -19.66
CA PRO A 271 -33.31 4.19 -18.82
C PRO A 271 -32.48 3.18 -19.62
N LEU A 272 -33.03 2.66 -20.72
CA LEU A 272 -32.35 1.77 -21.65
C LEU A 272 -31.08 2.41 -22.24
N VAL A 273 -31.12 3.71 -22.57
CA VAL A 273 -29.95 4.41 -23.14
C VAL A 273 -28.88 4.58 -22.07
N THR A 274 -29.25 4.98 -20.85
CA THR A 274 -28.31 5.13 -19.73
C THR A 274 -27.65 3.79 -19.35
N GLU A 275 -28.39 2.69 -19.39
CA GLU A 275 -27.86 1.35 -19.10
C GLU A 275 -27.00 0.79 -20.24
N VAL A 276 -27.32 1.11 -21.50
CA VAL A 276 -26.52 0.75 -22.67
C VAL A 276 -25.23 1.57 -22.74
N THR A 277 -25.30 2.90 -22.57
CA THR A 277 -24.12 3.76 -22.54
C THR A 277 -23.19 3.48 -21.35
N SER A 278 -23.72 3.09 -20.18
CA SER A 278 -22.86 2.66 -19.06
C SER A 278 -22.21 1.30 -19.31
N LYS A 279 -22.91 0.34 -19.91
CA LYS A 279 -22.32 -0.94 -20.36
C LYS A 279 -21.23 -0.74 -21.42
N PHE A 280 -21.42 0.17 -22.38
CA PHE A 280 -20.41 0.48 -23.38
C PHE A 280 -19.16 1.13 -22.76
N ARG A 281 -19.31 2.16 -21.92
CA ARG A 281 -18.17 2.78 -21.21
C ARG A 281 -17.39 1.77 -20.38
N ASN A 282 -18.09 0.97 -19.56
CA ASN A 282 -17.46 -0.07 -18.75
C ASN A 282 -16.68 -1.11 -19.60
N ASN A 283 -17.06 -1.32 -20.87
CA ASN A 283 -16.37 -2.24 -21.78
C ASN A 283 -15.11 -1.62 -22.41
N GLU A 284 -15.16 -0.34 -22.77
CA GLU A 284 -14.00 0.45 -23.23
C GLU A 284 -12.95 0.60 -22.11
N ASP A 285 -13.41 0.93 -20.91
CA ASP A 285 -12.60 1.02 -19.69
C ASP A 285 -11.95 -0.34 -19.37
N PHE A 286 -12.73 -1.43 -19.39
CA PHE A 286 -12.20 -2.78 -19.15
C PHE A 286 -11.17 -3.21 -20.20
N THR A 287 -11.40 -2.89 -21.49
CA THR A 287 -10.45 -3.16 -22.57
C THR A 287 -9.14 -2.38 -22.35
N THR A 288 -9.24 -1.13 -21.90
CA THR A 288 -8.08 -0.29 -21.56
C THR A 288 -7.31 -0.85 -20.36
N TRP A 289 -7.99 -1.15 -19.25
CA TRP A 289 -7.40 -1.79 -18.08
C TRP A 289 -6.68 -3.08 -18.44
N GLN A 290 -7.31 -3.96 -19.25
CA GLN A 290 -6.73 -5.23 -19.65
C GLN A 290 -5.42 -5.07 -20.46
N ARG A 291 -5.33 -4.08 -21.34
CA ARG A 291 -4.09 -3.77 -22.07
C ARG A 291 -2.96 -3.38 -21.11
N ILE A 292 -3.24 -2.51 -20.14
CA ILE A 292 -2.26 -2.05 -19.15
C ILE A 292 -1.87 -3.21 -18.21
N ILE A 293 -2.84 -4.01 -17.73
CA ILE A 293 -2.62 -5.19 -16.88
C ILE A 293 -1.63 -6.16 -17.51
N ARG A 294 -1.81 -6.51 -18.80
CA ARG A 294 -0.91 -7.45 -19.50
C ARG A 294 0.50 -6.88 -19.63
N LEU A 295 0.62 -5.60 -19.98
CA LEU A 295 1.91 -4.91 -20.12
C LEU A 295 2.67 -4.85 -18.78
N ASP A 296 1.99 -4.50 -17.70
CA ASP A 296 2.54 -4.44 -16.35
C ASP A 296 2.91 -5.83 -15.81
N ALA A 297 2.13 -6.87 -16.13
CA ALA A 297 2.40 -8.24 -15.71
C ALA A 297 3.71 -8.79 -16.32
N VAL A 298 3.96 -8.55 -17.61
CA VAL A 298 5.23 -8.91 -18.29
C VAL A 298 6.42 -8.13 -17.68
N ARG A 299 6.19 -6.86 -17.29
CA ARG A 299 7.19 -6.00 -16.65
C ARG A 299 7.41 -6.26 -15.15
N ALA A 300 6.70 -7.23 -14.55
CA ALA A 300 6.79 -7.50 -13.12
C ALA A 300 8.22 -7.86 -12.68
N ASN A 301 8.62 -7.29 -11.54
CA ASN A 301 9.95 -7.47 -10.93
C ASN A 301 10.19 -8.92 -10.50
N ALA A 302 11.36 -9.46 -10.82
CA ALA A 302 11.79 -10.84 -10.61
C ALA A 302 12.39 -11.15 -9.21
N GLU A 303 12.56 -10.15 -8.32
CA GLU A 303 13.13 -10.32 -6.97
C GLU A 303 12.51 -11.45 -6.14
N TRP A 304 11.25 -11.81 -6.40
CA TRP A 304 10.54 -12.87 -5.69
C TRP A 304 11.13 -14.27 -5.95
N ILE A 305 11.83 -14.49 -7.07
CA ILE A 305 12.41 -15.78 -7.47
C ILE A 305 13.43 -16.25 -6.43
N ALA A 306 14.32 -15.34 -5.99
CA ALA A 306 15.31 -15.63 -4.96
C ALA A 306 14.70 -15.89 -3.58
N TYR A 307 13.48 -15.39 -3.34
CA TYR A 307 12.74 -15.60 -2.09
C TYR A 307 11.95 -16.92 -2.07
N ALA A 308 11.42 -17.37 -3.22
CA ALA A 308 10.65 -18.61 -3.33
C ALA A 308 11.11 -19.49 -4.52
N PRO A 309 12.31 -20.08 -4.48
CA PRO A 309 12.85 -20.88 -5.60
C PRO A 309 11.94 -22.04 -6.01
N SER A 310 11.32 -22.74 -5.05
CA SER A 310 10.40 -23.85 -5.32
C SER A 310 9.10 -23.45 -6.04
N LEU A 311 8.74 -22.17 -6.04
CA LEU A 311 7.64 -21.63 -6.84
C LEU A 311 8.09 -21.11 -8.21
N ALA A 312 9.41 -20.91 -8.38
CA ALA A 312 10.02 -20.62 -9.68
C ALA A 312 10.31 -21.89 -10.50
N GLU A 313 10.24 -23.08 -9.89
CA GLU A 313 10.30 -24.37 -10.60
C GLU A 313 9.01 -24.61 -11.44
N VAL A 314 9.00 -24.05 -12.65
CA VAL A 314 7.88 -24.13 -13.60
C VAL A 314 8.39 -24.56 -14.98
N SER A 315 7.80 -25.60 -15.56
CA SER A 315 8.12 -26.04 -16.93
C SER A 315 7.66 -25.02 -17.98
N ASP A 316 8.40 -24.94 -19.08
CA ASP A 316 8.15 -23.96 -20.13
C ASP A 316 6.77 -24.16 -20.80
N ASP A 317 6.37 -25.40 -21.06
CA ASP A 317 5.05 -25.74 -21.61
C ASP A 317 3.91 -25.22 -20.71
N LYS A 318 4.04 -25.38 -19.39
CA LYS A 318 3.06 -24.89 -18.41
C LYS A 318 3.03 -23.36 -18.40
N ALA A 319 4.19 -22.71 -18.47
CA ALA A 319 4.27 -21.26 -18.49
C ALA A 319 3.62 -20.66 -19.75
N ARG A 320 3.98 -21.18 -20.94
CA ARG A 320 3.41 -20.75 -22.23
C ARG A 320 1.91 -21.00 -22.29
N HIS A 321 1.44 -22.19 -21.91
CA HIS A 321 0.01 -22.51 -21.90
C HIS A 321 -0.80 -21.52 -21.06
N PHE A 322 -0.32 -21.16 -19.87
CA PHE A 322 -0.99 -20.16 -19.03
C PHE A 322 -0.94 -18.75 -19.65
N ALA A 323 0.17 -18.37 -20.28
CA ALA A 323 0.30 -17.08 -20.98
C ALA A 323 -0.66 -16.96 -22.18
N GLU A 324 -0.77 -18.01 -23.00
CA GLU A 324 -1.72 -18.11 -24.11
C GLU A 324 -3.18 -17.99 -23.63
N VAL A 325 -3.55 -18.71 -22.57
CA VAL A 325 -4.91 -18.70 -22.00
C VAL A 325 -5.35 -17.31 -21.51
N VAL A 326 -4.42 -16.46 -21.07
CA VAL A 326 -4.72 -15.07 -20.65
C VAL A 326 -4.48 -14.02 -21.74
N GLY A 327 -4.05 -14.45 -22.93
CA GLY A 327 -3.72 -13.57 -24.05
C GLY A 327 -2.52 -12.65 -23.79
N LEU A 328 -1.53 -13.14 -23.03
CA LEU A 328 -0.26 -12.43 -22.83
C LEU A 328 0.46 -12.27 -24.18
N LYS A 329 1.32 -11.25 -24.30
CA LYS A 329 2.15 -10.99 -25.49
C LYS A 329 3.57 -10.57 -25.05
N ASP A 330 4.49 -10.54 -26.01
CA ASP A 330 5.86 -10.03 -25.86
C ASP A 330 6.68 -10.68 -24.72
N TYR A 331 6.36 -11.93 -24.36
CA TYR A 331 6.93 -12.63 -23.20
C TYR A 331 8.07 -13.60 -23.54
N ASP A 332 8.39 -13.83 -24.82
CA ASP A 332 9.40 -14.82 -25.25
C ASP A 332 10.83 -14.55 -24.74
N HIS A 333 11.09 -13.32 -24.25
CA HIS A 333 12.36 -12.91 -23.66
C HIS A 333 12.45 -13.18 -22.15
N LEU A 334 11.40 -13.75 -21.54
CA LEU A 334 11.30 -14.02 -20.11
C LEU A 334 11.55 -15.50 -19.79
N GLU A 335 12.09 -15.77 -18.60
CA GLU A 335 12.17 -17.11 -18.03
C GLU A 335 10.77 -17.67 -17.74
N SER A 336 10.57 -18.98 -17.87
CA SER A 336 9.28 -19.67 -17.71
C SER A 336 8.59 -19.35 -16.37
N CYS A 337 9.35 -19.18 -15.29
CA CYS A 337 8.83 -18.76 -13.98
C CYS A 337 8.20 -17.36 -14.00
N ARG A 338 8.81 -16.42 -14.74
CA ARG A 338 8.31 -15.04 -14.90
C ARG A 338 7.10 -14.99 -15.83
N ILE A 339 7.11 -15.78 -16.90
CA ILE A 339 5.95 -15.96 -17.80
C ILE A 339 4.75 -16.47 -16.99
N PHE A 340 4.93 -17.52 -16.20
CA PHE A 340 3.86 -18.10 -15.35
C PHE A 340 3.37 -17.13 -14.28
N HIS A 341 4.26 -16.38 -13.62
CA HIS A 341 3.89 -15.36 -12.64
C HIS A 341 3.10 -14.20 -13.27
N ALA A 342 3.54 -13.71 -14.43
CA ALA A 342 2.80 -12.72 -15.21
C ALA A 342 1.40 -13.24 -15.60
N ALA A 343 1.32 -14.49 -16.07
CA ALA A 343 0.06 -15.13 -16.43
C ALA A 343 -0.89 -15.33 -15.23
N ARG A 344 -0.39 -15.42 -13.99
CA ARG A 344 -1.21 -15.42 -12.75
C ARG A 344 -1.63 -14.02 -12.30
N LEU A 345 -0.87 -12.96 -12.59
CA LEU A 345 -1.25 -11.58 -12.27
C LEU A 345 -2.50 -11.14 -13.04
N VAL A 346 -2.50 -11.36 -14.36
CA VAL A 346 -3.59 -10.94 -15.26
C VAL A 346 -4.99 -11.33 -14.76
N PRO A 347 -5.31 -12.62 -14.49
CA PRO A 347 -6.68 -13.04 -14.20
C PRO A 347 -7.24 -12.45 -12.89
N ILE A 348 -6.39 -12.20 -11.92
CA ILE A 348 -6.73 -11.63 -10.61
C ILE A 348 -6.93 -10.12 -10.71
N LEU A 349 -6.08 -9.41 -11.47
CA LEU A 349 -6.21 -7.98 -11.71
C LEU A 349 -7.44 -7.65 -12.57
N GLU A 350 -7.73 -8.46 -13.59
CA GLU A 350 -8.98 -8.36 -14.37
C GLU A 350 -10.21 -8.52 -13.48
N ALA A 351 -10.21 -9.52 -12.59
CA ALA A 351 -11.30 -9.75 -11.66
C ALA A 351 -11.45 -8.60 -10.65
N TYR A 352 -10.33 -7.97 -10.23
CA TYR A 352 -10.37 -6.79 -9.35
C TYR A 352 -10.96 -5.58 -10.07
N ALA A 353 -10.59 -5.34 -11.33
CA ALA A 353 -11.09 -4.19 -12.09
C ALA A 353 -12.61 -4.26 -12.31
N LEU A 354 -13.20 -5.45 -12.41
CA LEU A 354 -14.67 -5.63 -12.39
C LEU A 354 -15.30 -5.56 -11.00
N TYR A 355 -14.55 -5.92 -9.94
CA TYR A 355 -15.02 -5.88 -8.56
C TYR A 355 -15.10 -4.45 -8.01
N ASP A 356 -14.16 -3.58 -8.41
CA ASP A 356 -14.06 -2.18 -8.00
C ASP A 356 -13.92 -1.26 -9.23
N PRO A 357 -14.99 -1.05 -10.03
CA PRO A 357 -14.93 -0.26 -11.26
C PRO A 357 -14.76 1.25 -11.03
N GLU A 358 -14.88 1.76 -9.80
CA GLU A 358 -14.54 3.16 -9.46
C GLU A 358 -13.02 3.41 -9.61
N ILE A 359 -12.21 2.37 -9.42
CA ILE A 359 -10.75 2.39 -9.50
C ILE A 359 -10.25 1.62 -10.73
N GLY A 360 -10.91 0.51 -11.06
CA GLY A 360 -10.56 -0.36 -12.17
C GLY A 360 -9.15 -0.93 -12.02
N TYR A 361 -8.28 -0.57 -12.96
CA TYR A 361 -6.85 -0.83 -12.86
C TYR A 361 -6.02 0.42 -13.09
N CYS A 362 -5.01 0.61 -12.25
CA CYS A 362 -3.97 1.63 -12.40
C CYS A 362 -2.58 1.00 -12.32
N GLN A 363 -1.62 1.59 -13.03
CA GLN A 363 -0.23 1.15 -13.05
C GLN A 363 0.35 1.07 -11.63
N GLY A 364 1.04 -0.02 -11.32
CA GLY A 364 1.58 -0.29 -9.98
C GLY A 364 0.67 -1.13 -9.07
N MET A 365 -0.59 -1.39 -9.44
CA MET A 365 -1.39 -2.43 -8.75
C MET A 365 -0.81 -3.84 -8.94
N SER A 366 -0.09 -4.07 -10.04
CA SER A 366 0.74 -5.25 -10.28
C SER A 366 1.87 -5.42 -9.26
N ASP A 367 2.56 -4.33 -8.89
CA ASP A 367 3.58 -4.31 -7.82
C ASP A 367 2.99 -4.68 -6.45
N LEU A 368 1.71 -4.36 -6.21
CA LEU A 368 0.99 -4.69 -4.97
C LEU A 368 0.48 -6.13 -4.93
N LEU A 369 -0.01 -6.67 -6.06
CA LEU A 369 -0.49 -8.05 -6.13
C LEU A 369 0.66 -9.08 -6.18
N SER A 370 1.77 -8.74 -6.85
CA SER A 370 2.89 -9.66 -7.09
C SER A 370 3.38 -10.38 -5.82
N PRO A 371 3.63 -9.70 -4.68
CA PRO A 371 4.02 -10.39 -3.45
C PRO A 371 2.92 -11.29 -2.83
N ILE A 372 1.64 -11.00 -3.09
CA ILE A 372 0.51 -11.82 -2.63
C ILE A 372 0.45 -13.13 -3.40
N ILE A 373 0.57 -13.11 -4.73
CA ILE A 373 0.51 -14.37 -5.51
C ILE A 373 1.76 -15.24 -5.35
N THR A 374 2.91 -14.67 -4.96
CA THR A 374 4.09 -15.47 -4.53
C THR A 374 3.84 -16.20 -3.21
N VAL A 375 3.04 -15.66 -2.30
CA VAL A 375 2.76 -16.27 -0.99
C VAL A 375 1.51 -17.16 -1.02
N ILE A 376 0.49 -16.77 -1.78
CA ILE A 376 -0.80 -17.45 -1.90
C ILE A 376 -0.86 -18.13 -3.28
N THR A 377 -0.75 -19.46 -3.28
CA THR A 377 -0.76 -20.28 -4.50
C THR A 377 -2.14 -20.38 -5.14
N GLU A 378 -3.21 -20.29 -4.34
CA GLU A 378 -4.59 -20.38 -4.79
C GLU A 378 -5.13 -19.01 -5.25
N ASP A 379 -5.33 -18.82 -6.56
CA ASP A 379 -5.70 -17.51 -7.14
C ASP A 379 -6.96 -16.86 -6.53
N HIS A 380 -7.97 -17.67 -6.15
CA HIS A 380 -9.18 -17.16 -5.50
C HIS A 380 -8.88 -16.57 -4.12
N GLU A 381 -8.01 -17.20 -3.32
CA GLU A 381 -7.62 -16.69 -2.00
C GLU A 381 -6.66 -15.51 -2.13
N ALA A 382 -5.79 -15.52 -3.14
CA ALA A 382 -4.93 -14.40 -3.50
C ALA A 382 -5.74 -13.16 -3.91
N PHE A 383 -6.79 -13.35 -4.71
CA PHE A 383 -7.75 -12.30 -5.08
C PHE A 383 -8.42 -11.68 -3.85
N TRP A 384 -8.94 -12.48 -2.91
CA TRP A 384 -9.59 -11.92 -1.71
C TRP A 384 -8.60 -11.30 -0.72
N CYS A 385 -7.37 -11.81 -0.63
CA CYS A 385 -6.26 -11.13 0.03
C CYS A 385 -5.98 -9.75 -0.59
N PHE A 386 -5.93 -9.67 -1.92
CA PHE A 386 -5.72 -8.41 -2.65
C PHE A 386 -6.88 -7.43 -2.47
N VAL A 387 -8.14 -7.89 -2.53
CA VAL A 387 -9.32 -7.07 -2.17
C VAL A 387 -9.19 -6.56 -0.73
N GLY A 388 -8.78 -7.41 0.21
CA GLY A 388 -8.53 -7.02 1.60
C GLY A 388 -7.44 -5.95 1.75
N PHE A 389 -6.37 -6.03 0.95
CA PHE A 389 -5.28 -5.04 0.90
C PHE A 389 -5.75 -3.71 0.31
N MET A 390 -6.50 -3.78 -0.80
CA MET A 390 -7.00 -2.62 -1.52
C MET A 390 -8.05 -1.82 -0.75
N ARG A 391 -8.69 -2.36 0.30
CA ARG A 391 -9.60 -1.61 1.19
C ARG A 391 -9.02 -0.26 1.66
N LYS A 392 -7.72 -0.20 1.96
CA LYS A 392 -7.00 1.06 2.28
C LYS A 392 -6.18 1.58 1.09
N ALA A 393 -5.52 0.69 0.35
CA ALA A 393 -4.63 1.09 -0.75
C ALA A 393 -5.36 1.70 -1.97
N ARG A 394 -6.66 1.42 -2.18
CA ARG A 394 -7.44 1.97 -3.31
C ARG A 394 -7.46 3.50 -3.36
N HIS A 395 -7.33 4.18 -2.21
CA HIS A 395 -7.22 5.63 -2.16
C HIS A 395 -5.97 6.17 -2.89
N ASN A 396 -4.94 5.35 -3.10
CA ASN A 396 -3.74 5.71 -3.85
C ASN A 396 -3.98 5.80 -5.36
N PHE A 397 -5.02 5.13 -5.87
CA PHE A 397 -5.27 4.91 -7.29
C PHE A 397 -6.52 5.66 -7.78
N ARG A 398 -6.98 6.66 -7.03
CA ARG A 398 -8.08 7.54 -7.46
C ARG A 398 -7.59 8.52 -8.51
N LEU A 399 -8.34 8.66 -9.61
CA LEU A 399 -8.08 9.61 -10.69
C LEU A 399 -8.09 11.09 -10.24
N ASP A 400 -8.72 11.40 -9.10
CA ASP A 400 -8.76 12.75 -8.53
C ASP A 400 -7.48 13.15 -7.76
N GLU A 401 -6.53 12.22 -7.57
CA GLU A 401 -5.31 12.35 -6.76
C GLU A 401 -5.55 12.80 -5.31
N VAL A 402 -6.79 12.91 -4.82
CA VAL A 402 -7.11 13.48 -3.50
C VAL A 402 -6.54 12.59 -2.39
N GLY A 403 -6.61 11.27 -2.59
CA GLY A 403 -6.06 10.30 -1.64
C GLY A 403 -4.54 10.36 -1.50
N ILE A 404 -3.79 10.58 -2.59
CA ILE A 404 -2.34 10.76 -2.53
C ILE A 404 -1.96 12.13 -1.97
N ARG A 405 -2.57 13.22 -2.46
CA ARG A 405 -2.28 14.57 -1.96
C ARG A 405 -2.54 14.70 -0.46
N LYS A 406 -3.60 14.07 0.07
CA LYS A 406 -3.84 13.99 1.52
C LYS A 406 -2.72 13.24 2.27
N GLN A 407 -2.23 12.13 1.73
CA GLN A 407 -1.16 11.34 2.35
C GLN A 407 0.20 12.06 2.32
N LEU A 408 0.54 12.71 1.21
CA LEU A 408 1.73 13.55 1.09
C LEU A 408 1.70 14.72 2.07
N ASN A 409 0.53 15.37 2.23
CA ASN A 409 0.33 16.40 3.25
C ASN A 409 0.55 15.85 4.68
N ILE A 410 0.09 14.64 5.00
CA ILE A 410 0.38 14.01 6.30
C ILE A 410 1.89 13.81 6.49
N VAL A 411 2.62 13.30 5.49
CA VAL A 411 4.09 13.14 5.56
C VAL A 411 4.78 14.48 5.78
N SER A 412 4.40 15.51 5.02
CA SER A 412 4.87 16.89 5.17
C SER A 412 4.67 17.43 6.59
N ARG A 413 3.48 17.22 7.17
CA ARG A 413 3.16 17.60 8.56
C ARG A 413 4.00 16.82 9.58
N ILE A 414 4.21 15.52 9.41
CA ILE A 414 5.07 14.71 10.30
C ILE A 414 6.50 15.28 10.30
N ILE A 415 7.05 15.59 9.12
CA ILE A 415 8.39 16.20 8.99
C ILE A 415 8.42 17.57 9.67
N LYS A 416 7.44 18.45 9.39
CA LYS A 416 7.31 19.79 9.99
C LYS A 416 7.29 19.77 11.52
N PHE A 417 6.52 18.85 12.12
CA PHE A 417 6.42 18.73 13.57
C PHE A 417 7.63 18.03 14.23
N LYS A 418 8.31 17.11 13.53
CA LYS A 418 9.52 16.45 14.06
C LYS A 418 10.77 17.33 13.93
N ASP A 419 10.94 17.99 12.79
CA ASP A 419 12.13 18.77 12.44
C ASP A 419 11.80 19.98 11.55
N SER A 420 11.49 21.10 12.21
CA SER A 420 11.19 22.36 11.53
C SER A 420 12.37 22.97 10.76
N HIS A 421 13.60 22.47 10.93
CA HIS A 421 14.76 22.90 10.16
C HIS A 421 14.88 22.13 8.85
N LEU A 422 14.66 20.80 8.87
CA LEU A 422 14.55 20.02 7.64
C LEU A 422 13.37 20.52 6.80
N TYR A 423 12.23 20.78 7.44
CA TYR A 423 11.05 21.28 6.73
C TYR A 423 11.29 22.64 6.04
N ARG A 424 11.95 23.60 6.70
CA ARG A 424 12.29 24.88 6.07
C ARG A 424 13.23 24.70 4.88
N HIS A 425 14.25 23.86 4.99
CA HIS A 425 15.11 23.51 3.85
C HIS A 425 14.32 22.91 2.69
N LEU A 426 13.29 22.09 2.95
CA LEU A 426 12.39 21.60 1.90
C LEU A 426 11.53 22.71 1.28
N GLN A 427 11.08 23.70 2.06
CA GLN A 427 10.38 24.88 1.52
C GLN A 427 11.30 25.74 0.65
N ASP A 428 12.55 25.94 1.07
CA ASP A 428 13.58 26.68 0.32
C ASP A 428 13.95 25.96 -1.01
N LEU A 429 13.58 24.68 -1.15
CA LEU A 429 13.76 23.84 -2.35
C LEU A 429 12.45 23.56 -3.12
N GLU A 430 11.34 24.23 -2.79
CA GLU A 430 10.01 24.02 -3.38
C GLU A 430 9.53 22.54 -3.32
N ALA A 431 9.91 21.84 -2.26
CA ALA A 431 9.71 20.40 -2.05
C ALA A 431 8.85 20.08 -0.81
N GLU A 432 8.21 21.08 -0.18
CA GLU A 432 7.50 20.90 1.08
C GLU A 432 6.20 20.09 0.96
N ASP A 433 5.64 19.99 -0.24
CA ASP A 433 4.49 19.13 -0.55
C ASP A 433 4.85 17.63 -0.52
N CYS A 434 6.15 17.32 -0.48
CA CYS A 434 6.72 15.97 -0.44
C CYS A 434 6.44 15.10 -1.69
N PHE A 435 6.18 15.66 -2.89
CA PHE A 435 6.04 14.84 -4.11
C PHE A 435 7.26 13.94 -4.39
N PHE A 436 8.44 14.24 -3.85
CA PHE A 436 9.62 13.38 -3.93
C PHE A 436 9.46 11.99 -3.26
N VAL A 437 8.44 11.77 -2.41
CA VAL A 437 8.07 10.44 -1.89
C VAL A 437 6.82 9.84 -2.54
N TYR A 438 6.27 10.44 -3.60
CA TYR A 438 5.05 9.98 -4.30
C TYR A 438 5.06 8.47 -4.57
N ARG A 439 6.17 7.96 -5.13
CA ARG A 439 6.35 6.53 -5.46
C ARG A 439 6.24 5.63 -4.23
N MET A 440 6.81 6.02 -3.08
CA MET A 440 6.76 5.26 -1.83
C MET A 440 5.33 5.18 -1.29
N VAL A 441 4.53 6.24 -1.45
CA VAL A 441 3.12 6.22 -1.05
C VAL A 441 2.32 5.30 -1.97
N VAL A 442 2.37 5.54 -3.29
CA VAL A 442 1.52 4.85 -4.28
C VAL A 442 1.69 3.33 -4.24
N VAL A 443 2.94 2.83 -4.28
CA VAL A 443 3.25 1.39 -4.24
C VAL A 443 3.74 0.90 -2.87
N LEU A 444 3.42 1.63 -1.79
CA LEU A 444 3.62 1.21 -0.39
C LEU A 444 5.03 0.66 -0.11
N PHE A 445 6.06 1.46 -0.44
CA PHE A 445 7.50 1.16 -0.36
C PHE A 445 8.03 -0.01 -1.22
N ARG A 446 7.21 -0.65 -2.08
CA ARG A 446 7.63 -1.83 -2.85
C ARG A 446 8.86 -1.60 -3.73
N ARG A 447 9.15 -0.36 -4.15
CA ARG A 447 10.28 -0.02 -5.03
C ARG A 447 11.53 0.50 -4.28
N GLU A 448 11.47 0.59 -2.95
CA GLU A 448 12.54 1.11 -2.09
C GLU A 448 12.98 0.11 -1.01
N LEU A 449 12.19 -0.94 -0.78
CA LEU A 449 12.52 -2.07 0.08
C LEU A 449 12.76 -3.33 -0.76
N THR A 450 13.60 -4.24 -0.27
CA THR A 450 13.71 -5.57 -0.88
C THR A 450 12.38 -6.33 -0.74
N PHE A 451 12.19 -7.39 -1.53
CA PHE A 451 10.98 -8.21 -1.45
C PHE A 451 10.63 -8.66 -0.01
N GLU A 452 11.58 -9.29 0.70
CA GLU A 452 11.36 -9.75 2.09
C GLU A 452 11.09 -8.59 3.07
N GLN A 453 11.77 -7.45 2.90
CA GLN A 453 11.54 -6.26 3.70
C GLN A 453 10.15 -5.67 3.48
N THR A 454 9.68 -5.65 2.22
CA THR A 454 8.32 -5.24 1.86
C THR A 454 7.29 -6.13 2.59
N LEU A 455 7.48 -7.45 2.57
CA LEU A 455 6.62 -8.38 3.32
C LEU A 455 6.59 -8.08 4.82
N CYS A 456 7.76 -7.87 5.43
CA CYS A 456 7.87 -7.55 6.85
C CYS A 456 7.16 -6.24 7.23
N LEU A 457 7.26 -5.20 6.39
CA LEU A 457 6.58 -3.94 6.60
C LEU A 457 5.06 -4.10 6.50
N TRP A 458 4.60 -4.74 5.42
CA TRP A 458 3.17 -4.95 5.16
C TRP A 458 2.52 -5.82 6.23
N GLU A 459 3.18 -6.88 6.71
CA GLU A 459 2.69 -7.70 7.83
C GLU A 459 2.43 -6.91 9.11
N VAL A 460 3.30 -5.95 9.43
CA VAL A 460 3.12 -5.08 10.60
C VAL A 460 1.98 -4.08 10.36
N MET A 461 1.90 -3.48 9.17
CA MET A 461 0.80 -2.58 8.78
C MET A 461 -0.57 -3.27 8.79
N TRP A 462 -0.69 -4.47 8.21
CA TRP A 462 -1.92 -5.24 8.21
C TRP A 462 -2.28 -5.73 9.61
N ALA A 463 -1.30 -6.00 10.48
CA ALA A 463 -1.57 -6.32 11.89
C ALA A 463 -2.08 -5.10 12.70
N ASP A 464 -1.64 -3.88 12.38
CA ASP A 464 -2.25 -2.64 12.91
C ASP A 464 -3.71 -2.52 12.44
N GLN A 465 -3.96 -2.64 11.13
CA GLN A 465 -5.29 -2.56 10.53
C GLN A 465 -6.23 -3.65 11.08
N ALA A 466 -5.75 -4.89 11.23
CA ALA A 466 -6.52 -5.99 11.82
C ALA A 466 -6.87 -5.73 13.30
N ALA A 467 -5.97 -5.12 14.07
CA ALA A 467 -6.26 -4.73 15.46
C ALA A 467 -7.36 -3.65 15.53
N ILE A 468 -7.37 -2.70 14.59
CA ILE A 468 -8.39 -1.66 14.47
C ILE A 468 -9.75 -2.29 14.09
N ARG A 469 -9.79 -3.14 13.04
CA ARG A 469 -11.02 -3.85 12.61
C ARG A 469 -11.61 -4.72 13.72
N ALA A 470 -10.76 -5.39 14.52
CA ALA A 470 -11.18 -6.21 15.65
C ALA A 470 -11.55 -5.41 16.91
N GLY A 471 -11.66 -4.07 16.82
CA GLY A 471 -12.08 -3.23 17.94
C GLY A 471 -11.12 -3.24 19.13
N VAL A 472 -9.83 -3.55 18.92
CA VAL A 472 -8.81 -3.60 19.99
C VAL A 472 -8.47 -2.17 20.43
N GLY A 473 -9.36 -1.61 21.26
CA GLY A 473 -9.39 -0.18 21.56
C GLY A 473 -8.09 0.38 22.15
N LYS A 474 -7.87 1.68 21.94
CA LYS A 474 -6.67 2.43 22.40
C LYS A 474 -6.33 2.09 23.87
N SER A 475 -7.31 1.95 24.76
CA SER A 475 -7.12 1.59 26.19
C SER A 475 -6.66 0.14 26.45
N ALA A 476 -7.10 -0.84 25.65
CA ALA A 476 -6.63 -2.22 25.76
C ALA A 476 -5.15 -2.34 25.38
N TRP A 477 -4.73 -1.58 24.37
CA TRP A 477 -3.34 -1.52 23.93
C TRP A 477 -2.47 -0.64 24.83
N SER A 478 -2.96 0.50 25.34
CA SER A 478 -2.22 1.37 26.27
C SER A 478 -1.90 0.71 27.61
N ARG A 479 -2.73 -0.25 28.08
CA ARG A 479 -2.39 -1.11 29.23
C ARG A 479 -1.19 -2.02 28.97
N ILE A 480 -0.89 -2.33 27.70
CA ILE A 480 0.30 -3.06 27.26
C ILE A 480 1.47 -2.07 27.15
N ARG A 481 2.03 -1.68 28.32
CA ARG A 481 3.12 -0.71 28.45
C ARG A 481 4.18 -0.84 27.34
N GLN A 482 4.55 0.30 26.74
CA GLN A 482 5.58 0.45 25.71
C GLN A 482 5.25 -0.20 24.34
N ARG A 483 4.03 -0.02 23.83
CA ARG A 483 3.78 -0.14 22.39
C ARG A 483 2.97 1.03 21.84
N ALA A 484 3.35 1.49 20.65
CA ALA A 484 2.58 2.43 19.85
C ALA A 484 1.17 1.86 19.63
N PRO A 485 0.11 2.70 19.69
CA PRO A 485 -1.23 2.26 19.33
C PRO A 485 -1.23 1.68 17.90
N PRO A 486 -2.18 0.79 17.57
CA PRO A 486 -2.49 0.52 16.16
C PRO A 486 -2.83 1.83 15.45
N THR A 487 -2.32 2.05 14.24
CA THR A 487 -2.68 3.20 13.40
C THR A 487 -2.84 2.78 11.94
N GLU A 488 -3.81 3.35 11.23
CA GLU A 488 -4.02 3.03 9.81
C GLU A 488 -2.91 3.58 8.91
N ASP A 489 -2.20 4.61 9.38
CA ASP A 489 -1.31 5.44 8.56
C ASP A 489 0.18 5.12 8.84
N LEU A 490 0.48 3.95 9.41
CA LEU A 490 1.84 3.52 9.80
C LEU A 490 2.86 3.66 8.65
N LEU A 491 2.40 3.42 7.41
CA LEU A 491 3.18 3.65 6.19
C LEU A 491 3.72 5.08 6.10
N LEU A 492 2.88 6.09 6.38
CA LEU A 492 3.24 7.51 6.25
C LEU A 492 4.25 7.92 7.32
N TYR A 493 4.15 7.34 8.52
CA TYR A 493 5.17 7.49 9.56
C TYR A 493 6.49 6.81 9.17
N ALA A 494 6.46 5.66 8.47
CA ALA A 494 7.65 5.02 7.93
C ALA A 494 8.27 5.84 6.77
N ILE A 495 7.47 6.44 5.89
CA ILE A 495 7.93 7.35 4.83
C ILE A 495 8.57 8.61 5.42
N ALA A 496 7.93 9.25 6.41
CA ALA A 496 8.56 10.35 7.12
C ALA A 496 9.86 9.93 7.84
N ALA A 497 9.89 8.72 8.41
CA ALA A 497 11.09 8.18 9.06
C ALA A 497 12.26 7.95 8.09
N SER A 498 12.04 7.43 6.87
CA SER A 498 13.13 7.24 5.89
C SER A 498 13.75 8.58 5.48
N VAL A 499 12.92 9.61 5.23
CA VAL A 499 13.37 10.98 4.94
C VAL A 499 14.15 11.56 6.12
N LEU A 500 13.65 11.41 7.34
CA LEU A 500 14.33 11.87 8.57
C LEU A 500 15.66 11.13 8.83
N GLN A 501 15.79 9.86 8.46
CA GLN A 501 17.08 9.14 8.52
C GLN A 501 18.11 9.71 7.54
N LYS A 502 17.67 10.22 6.38
CA LYS A 502 18.51 10.86 5.35
C LYS A 502 18.72 12.37 5.58
N ARG A 503 18.06 13.00 6.57
CA ARG A 503 18.16 14.43 6.96
C ARG A 503 19.52 15.09 6.73
N LYS A 504 20.60 14.46 7.20
CA LYS A 504 21.96 15.03 7.10
C LYS A 504 22.40 15.20 5.65
N LEU A 505 22.14 14.19 4.80
CA LEU A 505 22.45 14.25 3.37
C LEU A 505 21.58 15.31 2.67
N ILE A 506 20.29 15.36 3.00
CA ILE A 506 19.36 16.33 2.39
C ILE A 506 19.79 17.77 2.63
N ILE A 507 20.15 18.12 3.87
CA ILE A 507 20.54 19.50 4.23
C ILE A 507 21.97 19.83 3.76
N GLU A 508 22.91 18.89 3.79
CA GLU A 508 24.33 19.17 3.49
C GLU A 508 24.72 18.97 2.02
N LYS A 509 23.91 18.27 1.21
CA LYS A 509 24.27 17.91 -0.17
C LYS A 509 23.25 18.26 -1.24
N TYR A 510 21.95 18.23 -0.95
CA TYR A 510 20.92 18.38 -2.00
C TYR A 510 20.42 19.83 -2.07
N ASN A 511 20.48 20.38 -3.28
CA ASN A 511 20.14 21.76 -3.59
C ASN A 511 18.96 21.87 -4.57
N SER A 512 18.29 20.75 -4.89
CA SER A 512 17.06 20.73 -5.68
C SER A 512 16.16 19.54 -5.32
N MET A 513 14.88 19.63 -5.66
CA MET A 513 13.92 18.54 -5.53
C MET A 513 14.35 17.29 -6.32
N ASP A 514 14.91 17.44 -7.51
CA ASP A 514 15.37 16.32 -8.36
C ASP A 514 16.46 15.49 -7.70
N GLU A 515 17.37 16.12 -6.95
CA GLU A 515 18.41 15.41 -6.20
C GLU A 515 17.81 14.56 -5.08
N ILE A 516 16.78 15.08 -4.40
CA ILE A 516 16.02 14.35 -3.38
C ILE A 516 15.25 13.18 -4.02
N ILE A 517 14.61 13.39 -5.18
CA ILE A 517 13.93 12.35 -5.96
C ILE A 517 14.91 11.24 -6.35
N ARG A 518 16.10 11.59 -6.87
CA ARG A 518 17.13 10.60 -7.25
C ARG A 518 17.62 9.78 -6.06
N GLU A 519 17.89 10.41 -4.91
CA GLU A 519 18.27 9.71 -3.68
C GLU A 519 17.14 8.77 -3.20
N CYS A 520 15.91 9.28 -3.15
CA CYS A 520 14.71 8.52 -2.76
C CYS A 520 14.48 7.30 -3.65
N ASN A 521 14.61 7.48 -4.96
CA ASN A 521 14.47 6.39 -5.93
C ASN A 521 15.57 5.33 -5.83
N SER A 522 16.74 5.69 -5.27
CA SER A 522 17.93 4.85 -5.12
C SER A 522 18.02 4.14 -3.75
N MET A 523 16.98 4.24 -2.90
CA MET A 523 16.99 3.64 -1.55
C MET A 523 16.83 2.12 -1.52
N ALA A 524 16.53 1.47 -2.65
CA ALA A 524 16.37 0.02 -2.75
C ALA A 524 17.55 -0.73 -2.11
N GLY A 525 17.25 -1.56 -1.11
CA GLY A 525 18.26 -2.34 -0.36
C GLY A 525 19.13 -1.54 0.62
N GLN A 526 18.97 -0.21 0.73
CA GLN A 526 19.73 0.64 1.66
C GLN A 526 19.07 0.80 3.04
N LEU A 527 17.78 0.46 3.16
CA LEU A 527 17.01 0.64 4.38
C LEU A 527 17.02 -0.63 5.24
N ASP A 528 17.05 -0.47 6.57
CA ASP A 528 16.72 -1.52 7.53
C ASP A 528 15.26 -1.36 7.92
N VAL A 529 14.39 -2.28 7.48
CA VAL A 529 12.94 -2.24 7.73
C VAL A 529 12.58 -2.24 9.22
N TRP A 530 13.38 -2.87 10.09
CA TRP A 530 13.10 -2.94 11.53
C TRP A 530 13.49 -1.67 12.24
N LYS A 531 14.62 -1.06 11.84
CA LYS A 531 14.97 0.30 12.25
C LYS A 531 13.94 1.31 11.76
N LEU A 532 13.47 1.18 10.52
CA LEU A 532 12.44 2.04 9.92
C LEU A 532 11.12 1.95 10.71
N LEU A 533 10.68 0.75 11.07
CA LEU A 533 9.52 0.52 11.91
C LEU A 533 9.72 1.05 13.35
N ASP A 534 10.90 0.91 13.94
CA ASP A 534 11.23 1.44 15.28
C ASP A 534 11.22 2.98 15.32
N ASP A 535 11.63 3.64 14.24
CA ASP A 535 11.56 5.09 14.07
C ASP A 535 10.12 5.55 13.75
N ALA A 536 9.38 4.81 12.90
CA ALA A 536 7.98 5.08 12.60
C ALA A 536 7.10 5.01 13.86
N HIS A 537 7.26 3.98 14.70
CA HIS A 537 6.55 3.85 15.96
C HIS A 537 6.93 4.93 16.99
N ASP A 538 8.15 5.49 16.95
CA ASP A 538 8.52 6.68 17.75
C ASP A 538 7.74 7.91 17.27
N LEU A 539 7.63 8.11 15.95
CA LEU A 539 6.84 9.21 15.38
C LEU A 539 5.35 9.08 15.73
N VAL A 540 4.75 7.89 15.63
CA VAL A 540 3.37 7.64 16.06
C VAL A 540 3.17 8.02 17.53
N VAL A 541 4.03 7.53 18.43
CA VAL A 541 3.90 7.83 19.87
C VAL A 541 4.13 9.31 20.20
N THR A 542 4.95 10.04 19.42
CA THR A 542 5.32 11.42 19.73
C THR A 542 4.47 12.49 19.02
N LEU A 543 3.82 12.16 17.92
CA LEU A 543 3.15 13.12 17.02
C LEU A 543 1.71 12.76 16.62
N HIS A 544 1.25 11.51 16.72
CA HIS A 544 -0.03 11.08 16.15
C HIS A 544 -1.22 11.92 16.65
N GLU A 545 -1.34 12.11 17.97
CA GLU A 545 -2.41 12.91 18.57
C GLU A 545 -2.37 14.38 18.13
N LYS A 546 -1.18 14.97 17.96
CA LYS A 546 -1.01 16.36 17.49
C LYS A 546 -1.43 16.54 16.04
N ILE A 547 -1.20 15.50 15.23
CA ILE A 547 -1.60 15.47 13.83
C ILE A 547 -3.12 15.28 13.76
N GLU A 548 -3.70 14.32 14.50
CA GLU A 548 -5.16 14.12 14.60
C GLU A 548 -5.90 15.40 15.04
N THR A 549 -5.45 16.08 16.11
CA THR A 549 -6.11 17.32 16.58
C THR A 549 -6.07 18.43 15.55
N SER A 550 -4.94 18.61 14.86
CA SER A 550 -4.76 19.66 13.85
C SER A 550 -5.41 19.35 12.49
N PHE A 551 -6.23 18.29 12.39
CA PHE A 551 -7.20 18.10 11.30
C PHE A 551 -8.64 18.49 11.68
N ASN A 552 -8.90 18.77 12.96
CA ASN A 552 -10.21 19.17 13.50
C ASN A 552 -10.25 20.67 13.87
N GLU A 553 -9.16 21.39 13.62
CA GLU A 553 -9.01 22.85 13.64
C GLU A 553 -8.87 23.35 12.19
#